data_AF-A0A2V5T846-F1
#
_entry.id   AF-A0A2V5T846-F1
#
_cell.length_a   1.000
_cell.length_b   1.000
_cell.length_c   1.000
_cell.angle_alpha   90.00
_cell.angle_beta   90.00
_cell.angle_gamma   90.00
#
_symmetry.space_group_name_H-M   'P 1'
#
loop_
_entity.id
_entity.type
_entity.pdbx_description
1 polymer ?
#
loop_
_entity_poly.entity_id
_entity_poly.type
_entity_poly.pdbx_seq_one_letter_code
_entity_poly.pdbx_strand_id
1 'polypeptide(L)'
;RLRKGVGNGFGVAKVGNQFVLFTMDSLVAFSAELVMYSSNNPAGPFANRTHVYWTPESRHGLFTYDAHVHPEFTDAQGRLLVSYDVNSFDFHDLLADVDSYRPRFIRVKIGR
;
A
#
# COMPACT_ATOMS: atom_id res chain seq x y z
N ARG A 1 8.05 16.26 2.32
CA ARG A 1 6.90 15.33 2.09
C ARG A 1 6.63 15.31 0.58
N LEU A 2 6.58 14.13 -0.05
CA LEU A 2 6.54 14.00 -1.52
C LEU A 2 5.28 14.58 -2.18
N ARG A 3 4.09 14.40 -1.58
CA ARG A 3 2.80 15.01 -1.98
C ARG A 3 1.73 14.81 -0.90
N LYS A 4 0.61 15.55 -0.98
CA LYS A 4 -0.55 15.35 -0.10
C LYS A 4 -1.22 13.99 -0.40
N GLY A 5 -1.51 13.21 0.64
CA GLY A 5 -2.11 11.87 0.53
C GLY A 5 -1.13 10.70 0.43
N VAL A 6 0.19 10.97 0.47
CA VAL A 6 1.21 9.93 0.62
C VAL A 6 1.62 9.83 2.09
N GLY A 7 1.52 8.61 2.62
CA GLY A 7 1.93 8.22 3.96
C GLY A 7 3.45 8.17 4.13
N ASN A 8 3.90 7.81 5.33
CA ASN A 8 5.35 7.71 5.61
C ASN A 8 5.94 6.41 5.03
N GLY A 9 5.22 5.29 5.09
CA GLY A 9 5.52 4.11 4.30
C GLY A 9 4.85 4.16 2.94
N PHE A 10 5.69 4.26 1.91
CA PHE A 10 5.30 4.13 0.51
C PHE A 10 6.36 3.32 -0.24
N GLY A 11 5.93 2.61 -1.29
CA GLY A 11 6.83 1.87 -2.19
C GLY A 11 6.78 2.42 -3.60
N VAL A 12 7.92 2.54 -4.27
CA VAL A 12 8.01 2.95 -5.69
C VAL A 12 8.58 1.81 -6.52
N ALA A 13 7.92 1.50 -7.64
CA ALA A 13 8.41 0.53 -8.61
C ALA A 13 8.34 1.10 -10.03
N LYS A 14 9.22 0.62 -10.91
CA LYS A 14 9.13 0.88 -12.35
C LYS A 14 8.30 -0.22 -13.02
N VAL A 15 7.26 0.15 -13.75
CA VAL A 15 6.37 -0.75 -14.50
C VAL A 15 6.34 -0.28 -15.95
N GLY A 16 6.96 -1.06 -16.85
CA GLY A 16 7.21 -0.61 -18.22
C GLY A 16 8.03 0.68 -18.23
N ASN A 17 7.49 1.75 -18.83
CA ASN A 17 8.15 3.06 -18.92
C ASN A 17 7.71 4.06 -17.84
N GLN A 18 6.88 3.65 -16.89
CA GLN A 18 6.37 4.52 -15.83
C GLN A 18 6.84 4.08 -14.44
N PHE A 19 6.85 5.02 -13.52
CA PHE A 19 7.04 4.79 -12.09
C PHE A 19 5.69 4.84 -11.41
N VAL A 20 5.43 3.87 -10.54
CA VAL A 20 4.22 3.80 -9.71
C VAL A 20 4.62 3.87 -8.24
N LEU A 21 3.85 4.64 -7.47
CA LEU A 21 4.01 4.80 -6.03
C LEU A 21 2.76 4.24 -5.35
N PHE A 22 2.93 3.22 -4.51
CA PHE A 22 1.90 2.66 -3.65
C PHE A 22 2.00 3.23 -2.25
N THR A 23 0.85 3.55 -1.65
CA THR A 23 0.76 4.07 -0.29
C THR A 23 -0.62 3.71 0.29
N MET A 24 -0.70 3.61 1.60
CA MET A 24 -1.99 3.77 2.28
C MET A 24 -2.38 5.25 2.19
N ASP A 25 -3.65 5.56 1.88
CA ASP A 25 -4.10 6.94 1.73
C ASP A 25 -3.96 7.69 3.06
N SER A 26 -3.18 8.77 3.05
CA SER A 26 -2.95 9.58 4.24
C SER A 26 -3.81 10.84 4.29
N LEU A 27 -4.82 10.98 3.42
CA LEU A 27 -5.76 12.12 3.47
C LEU A 27 -6.70 12.02 4.67
N VAL A 28 -6.99 10.81 5.10
CA VAL A 28 -7.72 10.48 6.33
C VAL A 28 -6.77 9.68 7.22
N ALA A 29 -6.73 9.98 8.52
CA ALA A 29 -5.88 9.25 9.44
C ALA A 29 -6.28 7.76 9.45
N PHE A 30 -5.28 6.88 9.31
CA PHE A 30 -5.49 5.43 9.30
C PHE A 30 -6.53 4.94 8.27
N SER A 31 -6.56 5.55 7.08
CA SER A 31 -7.41 5.10 5.98
C SER A 31 -7.13 3.63 5.64
N ALA A 32 -8.20 2.87 5.41
CA ALA A 32 -8.14 1.51 4.89
C ALA A 32 -7.85 1.45 3.37
N GLU A 33 -7.72 2.60 2.70
CA GLU A 33 -7.56 2.66 1.25
C GLU A 33 -6.09 2.55 0.85
N LEU A 34 -5.74 1.51 0.11
CA LEU A 34 -4.47 1.42 -0.60
C LEU A 34 -4.64 2.06 -1.97
N VAL A 35 -3.78 3.04 -2.27
CA VAL A 35 -3.83 3.82 -3.51
C VAL A 35 -2.50 3.80 -4.23
N MET A 36 -2.57 4.07 -5.54
CA MET A 36 -1.43 4.22 -6.41
C MET A 36 -1.41 5.60 -7.05
N TYR A 37 -0.20 6.12 -7.27
CA TYR A 37 0.09 7.27 -8.11
C TYR A 37 1.11 6.89 -9.18
N SER A 38 1.13 7.60 -10.32
CA SER A 38 2.08 7.36 -11.41
C SER A 38 2.88 8.59 -11.80
N SER A 39 4.08 8.37 -12.37
CA SER A 39 4.94 9.38 -12.95
C SER A 39 5.79 8.84 -14.10
N ASN A 40 6.22 9.71 -15.01
CA ASN A 40 7.20 9.37 -16.03
C ASN A 40 8.66 9.58 -15.55
N ASN A 41 8.88 10.11 -14.33
CA ASN A 41 10.19 10.37 -13.75
C ASN A 41 10.25 9.75 -12.34
N PRO A 42 11.36 9.08 -11.95
CA PRO A 42 11.50 8.49 -10.62
C PRO A 42 11.36 9.50 -9.47
N ALA A 43 11.70 10.78 -9.70
CA ALA A 43 11.56 11.86 -8.73
C ALA A 43 10.16 12.50 -8.72
N GLY A 44 9.25 12.04 -9.58
CA GLY A 44 7.93 12.64 -9.76
C GLY A 44 7.91 13.79 -10.80
N PRO A 45 6.81 14.55 -10.86
CA PRO A 45 5.69 14.53 -9.93
C PRO A 45 4.85 13.25 -10.06
N PHE A 46 4.43 12.69 -8.91
CA PHE A 46 3.49 11.58 -8.85
C PHE A 46 2.04 12.09 -8.83
N ALA A 47 1.24 11.66 -9.80
CA ALA A 47 -0.13 12.11 -10.02
C ALA A 47 -1.07 10.91 -10.25
N ASN A 48 -2.28 11.16 -10.77
CA ASN A 48 -3.24 10.12 -11.16
C ASN A 48 -3.60 9.15 -10.01
N ARG A 49 -4.19 9.69 -8.93
CA ARG A 49 -4.66 8.87 -7.79
C ARG A 49 -5.58 7.77 -8.30
N THR A 50 -5.18 6.53 -8.08
CA THR A 50 -5.95 5.36 -8.49
C THR A 50 -6.18 4.50 -7.27
N HIS A 51 -7.45 4.16 -7.02
CA HIS A 51 -7.79 3.17 -6.00
C HIS A 51 -7.23 1.80 -6.39
N VAL A 52 -6.64 1.07 -5.44
CA VAL A 52 -6.10 -0.27 -5.67
C VAL A 52 -6.87 -1.32 -4.88
N TYR A 53 -7.02 -1.10 -3.57
CA TYR A 53 -7.59 -2.10 -2.67
C TYR A 53 -8.11 -1.44 -1.39
N TRP A 54 -9.17 -2.01 -0.82
CA TRP A 54 -9.62 -1.73 0.54
C TRP A 54 -9.11 -2.82 1.47
N THR A 55 -8.40 -2.46 2.53
CA THR A 55 -7.90 -3.43 3.50
C THR A 55 -9.04 -3.90 4.41
N PRO A 56 -9.45 -5.18 4.32
CA PRO A 56 -10.57 -5.68 5.12
C PRO A 56 -10.24 -5.76 6.62
N GLU A 57 -8.97 -5.72 6.99
CA GLU A 57 -8.48 -5.78 8.37
C GLU A 57 -8.74 -4.50 9.14
N SER A 58 -8.96 -3.35 8.48
CA SER A 58 -9.23 -2.07 9.15
C SER A 58 -10.64 -2.01 9.75
N ARG A 59 -10.86 -2.81 10.80
CA ARG A 59 -12.12 -2.96 11.53
C ARG A 59 -11.84 -3.34 12.99
N HIS A 60 -12.83 -3.15 13.86
CA HIS A 60 -12.75 -3.58 15.28
C HIS A 60 -11.50 -3.07 16.03
N GLY A 61 -11.03 -1.83 15.76
CA GLY A 61 -9.84 -1.27 16.42
C GLY A 61 -8.51 -1.58 15.73
N LEU A 62 -8.52 -2.44 14.71
CA LEU A 62 -7.37 -2.67 13.85
C LEU A 62 -7.26 -1.59 12.76
N PHE A 63 -6.04 -1.32 12.34
CA PHE A 63 -5.72 -0.41 11.25
C PHE A 63 -4.58 -0.95 10.40
N THR A 64 -4.47 -0.44 9.17
CA THR A 64 -3.42 -0.84 8.23
C THR A 64 -2.55 0.33 7.79
N TYR A 65 -1.28 0.05 7.50
CA TYR A 65 -0.28 1.07 7.20
C TYR A 65 0.83 0.53 6.28
N ASP A 66 1.75 1.40 5.88
CA ASP A 66 3.01 1.09 5.17
C ASP A 66 2.87 0.15 3.96
N ALA A 67 2.06 0.57 2.98
CA ALA A 67 1.99 -0.16 1.72
C ALA A 67 3.35 -0.16 1.00
N HIS A 68 3.82 -1.35 0.60
CA HIS A 68 5.11 -1.56 -0.04
C HIS A 68 4.98 -2.47 -1.27
N VAL A 69 5.63 -2.10 -2.37
CA VAL A 69 5.64 -2.91 -3.61
C VAL A 69 6.91 -3.72 -3.70
N HIS A 70 6.80 -4.99 -4.08
CA HIS A 70 7.90 -5.95 -4.19
C HIS A 70 8.04 -6.41 -5.66
N PRO A 71 8.67 -5.60 -6.53
CA PRO A 71 8.79 -5.90 -7.95
C PRO A 71 9.58 -7.19 -8.24
N GLU A 72 10.48 -7.60 -7.37
CA GLU A 72 11.25 -8.85 -7.45
C GLU A 72 10.37 -10.10 -7.42
N PHE A 73 9.14 -10.00 -6.90
CA PHE A 73 8.19 -11.11 -6.84
C PHE A 73 7.09 -11.00 -7.90
N THR A 74 7.25 -10.16 -8.93
CA THR A 74 6.29 -10.05 -10.04
C THR A 74 6.03 -11.44 -10.65
N ASP A 75 4.76 -11.83 -10.76
CA ASP A 75 4.42 -13.16 -11.26
C ASP A 75 4.46 -13.27 -12.79
N ALA A 76 4.29 -14.48 -13.31
CA ALA A 76 4.31 -14.76 -14.75
C ALA A 76 3.20 -14.05 -15.53
N GLN A 77 2.16 -13.53 -14.87
CA GLN A 77 1.08 -12.75 -15.47
C GLN A 77 1.35 -11.23 -15.38
N GLY A 78 2.50 -10.82 -14.85
CA GLY A 78 2.89 -9.42 -14.68
C GLY A 78 2.20 -8.73 -13.51
N ARG A 79 1.65 -9.47 -12.54
CA ARG A 79 1.03 -8.88 -11.34
C ARG A 79 2.09 -8.63 -10.29
N LEU A 80 2.15 -7.38 -9.82
CA LEU A 80 3.02 -6.97 -8.72
C LEU A 80 2.54 -7.58 -7.41
N LEU A 81 3.49 -7.91 -6.54
CA LEU A 81 3.20 -8.21 -5.15
C LEU A 81 3.25 -6.90 -4.36
N VAL A 82 2.19 -6.59 -3.61
CA VAL A 82 2.15 -5.43 -2.72
C VAL A 82 1.81 -5.92 -1.33
N SER A 83 2.57 -5.49 -0.33
CA SER A 83 2.27 -5.72 1.08
C SER A 83 1.72 -4.48 1.76
N TYR A 84 1.08 -4.68 2.90
CA TYR A 84 0.76 -3.65 3.89
C TYR A 84 0.76 -4.31 5.27
N ASP A 85 0.99 -3.52 6.30
CA ASP A 85 1.02 -4.01 7.67
C ASP A 85 -0.32 -3.80 8.36
N VAL A 86 -0.60 -4.63 9.36
CA VAL A 86 -1.78 -4.58 10.24
C VAL A 86 -1.30 -4.34 11.66
N ASN A 87 -2.02 -3.52 12.41
CA ASN A 87 -1.80 -3.31 13.84
C ASN A 87 -3.12 -2.95 14.53
N SER A 88 -3.11 -2.89 15.86
CA SER A 88 -4.25 -2.49 16.70
C SER A 88 -3.96 -1.21 17.47
N PHE A 89 -5.02 -0.45 17.76
CA PHE A 89 -4.97 0.60 18.77
C PHE A 89 -4.99 0.06 20.20
N ASP A 90 -5.37 -1.20 20.40
CA ASP A 90 -5.29 -1.90 21.69
C ASP A 90 -4.16 -2.94 21.66
N PHE A 91 -3.20 -2.80 22.57
CA PHE A 91 -2.08 -3.73 22.70
C PHE A 91 -2.52 -5.15 23.04
N HIS A 92 -3.65 -5.33 23.74
CA HIS A 92 -4.14 -6.65 24.11
C HIS A 92 -4.54 -7.50 22.91
N ASP A 93 -5.03 -6.88 21.82
CA ASP A 93 -5.36 -7.59 20.58
C ASP A 93 -4.13 -8.28 19.99
N LEU A 94 -2.96 -7.63 20.08
CA LEU A 94 -1.69 -8.15 19.55
C LEU A 94 -1.21 -9.40 20.29
N LEU A 95 -1.61 -9.54 21.57
CA LEU A 95 -1.30 -10.71 22.38
C LEU A 95 -2.35 -11.82 22.24
N ALA A 96 -3.60 -11.44 21.98
CA ALA A 96 -4.72 -12.36 21.87
C ALA A 96 -4.78 -13.06 20.51
N ASP A 97 -4.42 -12.36 19.43
CA ASP A 97 -4.42 -12.89 18.08
C ASP A 97 -3.17 -12.47 17.30
N VAL A 98 -2.32 -13.44 16.98
CA VAL A 98 -1.09 -13.24 16.21
C VAL A 98 -1.33 -12.75 14.79
N ASP A 99 -2.56 -12.90 14.27
CA ASP A 99 -2.94 -12.42 12.95
C ASP A 99 -3.16 -10.90 12.91
N SER A 100 -3.28 -10.24 14.06
CA SER A 100 -3.49 -8.79 14.19
C SER A 100 -2.21 -7.95 14.00
N TYR A 101 -1.03 -8.59 13.98
CA TYR A 101 0.27 -7.92 13.85
C TYR A 101 1.21 -8.59 12.83
N ARG A 102 0.71 -8.76 11.59
CA ARG A 102 1.50 -9.35 10.50
C ARG A 102 1.22 -8.68 9.15
N PRO A 103 2.21 -8.66 8.23
CA PRO A 103 1.99 -8.15 6.89
C PRO A 103 0.96 -9.00 6.13
N ARG A 104 0.16 -8.32 5.33
CA ARG A 104 -0.75 -8.90 4.34
C ARG A 104 -0.19 -8.65 2.95
N PHE A 105 -0.53 -9.51 2.01
CA PHE A 105 -0.02 -9.44 0.64
C PHE A 105 -1.17 -9.57 -0.37
N ILE A 106 -1.15 -8.72 -1.39
CA ILE A 106 -2.09 -8.75 -2.51
C ILE A 106 -1.34 -8.77 -3.84
N ARG A 107 -1.98 -9.34 -4.85
CA ARG A 107 -1.50 -9.31 -6.24
C ARG A 107 -2.24 -8.22 -7.00
N VAL A 108 -1.50 -7.23 -7.49
CA VAL A 108 -2.07 -6.09 -8.20
C VAL A 108 -1.68 -6.15 -9.66
N LYS A 109 -2.67 -6.14 -10.56
CA LYS A 109 -2.45 -5.98 -11.99
C LYS A 109 -2.59 -4.51 -12.34
N ILE A 110 -1.53 -3.91 -12.89
CA ILE A 110 -1.57 -2.54 -13.38
C ILE A 110 -2.02 -2.57 -14.84
N GLY A 111 -3.11 -1.86 -15.14
CA GLY A 111 -3.55 -1.63 -16.51
C GLY A 111 -2.43 -0.93 -17.28
N ARG A 112 -2.15 -1.39 -18.51
CA ARG A 112 -1.24 -0.69 -19.41
C ARG A 112 -1.85 0.60 -19.91
#